data_AF-A0A388QLC1-F1
#
_entry.id   AF-A0A388QLC1-F1
#
_cell.length_a   1.000
_cell.length_b   1.000
_cell.length_c   1.000
_cell.angle_alpha   90.00
_cell.angle_beta   90.00
_cell.angle_gamma   90.00
#
_symmetry.space_group_name_H-M   'P 1'
#
loop_
_entity.id
_entity.type
_entity.pdbx_description
1 polymer ?
#
loop_
_entity_poly.entity_id
_entity_poly.type
_entity_poly.pdbx_seq_one_letter_code
_entity_poly.pdbx_strand_id
1 'polypeptide(L)'
;MIENYSNDYDVKCQLDTCKTYPIITDSERGEMFCGGCGLVLVQNISDTSHESSGYNQDFMKLSRTGPSISLTMHDKGLSTIIGADKDFSGNALSSKTKYEFNRLRTWDQRSKSRSTATLSKAFTLLNGMKTKLGIPDNVVENAAYIYRKTVSAKLTRGRTMASLVSASLYAACRENNIPRTLDDIANAGNIERRILSRDLRTIIKKLGLKLNQYDISSFISKISNNMNLKEKTKRDAFDILKRCESEEITAGKHPVAQAAASLYIACIINGEKISQKKFSKESGVSDVTIRNRVVLIKKTLKIAE
;
A
#
# COMPACT_ATOMS: atom_id res chain seq x y z
N MET A 1 -14.86 -23.42 14.84
CA MET A 1 -13.70 -22.68 15.39
C MET A 1 -13.55 -22.89 16.91
N ILE A 2 -13.78 -24.10 17.43
CA ILE A 2 -13.54 -24.43 18.86
C ILE A 2 -12.42 -25.48 18.99
N GLU A 3 -11.97 -26.07 17.89
CA GLU A 3 -11.09 -27.26 17.89
C GLU A 3 -9.69 -27.06 18.48
N ASN A 4 -9.27 -25.82 18.82
CA ASN A 4 -7.90 -25.53 19.24
C ASN A 4 -7.75 -25.08 20.71
N TYR A 5 -8.81 -25.12 21.52
CA TYR A 5 -8.72 -24.82 22.96
C TYR A 5 -9.31 -25.98 23.77
N SER A 6 -8.74 -27.18 23.64
CA SER A 6 -9.08 -28.27 24.55
C SER A 6 -8.23 -28.15 25.82
N ASN A 7 -8.73 -27.47 26.84
CA ASN A 7 -8.20 -27.65 28.19
C ASN A 7 -8.87 -28.89 28.80
N ASP A 8 -8.20 -29.58 29.72
CA ASP A 8 -8.76 -30.72 30.49
C ASP A 8 -10.03 -30.33 31.32
N TYR A 9 -10.41 -29.05 31.31
CA TYR A 9 -11.56 -28.46 31.99
C TYR A 9 -12.71 -28.02 31.06
N ASP A 10 -12.71 -28.42 29.79
CA ASP A 10 -13.78 -28.06 28.85
C ASP A 10 -15.11 -28.69 29.25
N VAL A 11 -15.93 -27.95 30.00
CA VAL A 11 -17.24 -28.40 30.45
C VAL A 11 -18.24 -28.21 29.32
N LYS A 12 -18.81 -29.30 28.80
CA LYS A 12 -19.95 -29.23 27.88
C LYS A 12 -21.21 -28.87 28.65
N CYS A 13 -21.98 -27.93 28.11
CA CYS A 13 -23.27 -27.59 28.67
C CYS A 13 -24.20 -28.82 28.65
N GLN A 14 -24.65 -29.24 29.83
CA GLN A 14 -25.42 -30.47 30.02
C GLN A 14 -26.92 -30.32 29.66
N LEU A 15 -27.40 -29.09 29.53
CA LEU A 15 -28.80 -28.78 29.23
C LEU A 15 -29.06 -28.78 27.71
N ASP A 16 -30.02 -29.59 27.26
CA ASP A 16 -30.40 -29.69 25.84
C ASP A 16 -31.00 -28.39 25.28
N THR A 17 -31.62 -27.57 26.14
CA THR A 17 -32.14 -26.23 25.79
C THR A 17 -31.04 -25.20 25.53
N CYS A 18 -29.82 -25.44 26.00
CA CYS A 18 -28.72 -24.50 25.89
C CYS A 18 -27.95 -24.60 24.56
N LYS A 19 -28.25 -25.60 23.72
CA LYS A 19 -27.64 -25.75 22.39
C LYS A 19 -27.95 -24.60 21.43
N THR A 20 -29.05 -23.88 21.66
CA THR A 20 -29.51 -22.76 20.82
C THR A 20 -29.03 -21.39 21.29
N TYR A 21 -28.50 -21.27 22.52
CA TYR A 21 -28.10 -19.99 23.08
C TYR A 21 -26.67 -19.61 22.66
N PRO A 22 -26.40 -18.31 22.44
CA PRO A 22 -25.05 -17.86 22.08
C PRO A 22 -24.09 -18.02 23.26
N ILE A 23 -22.81 -18.26 22.93
CA ILE A 23 -21.71 -18.22 23.89
C ILE A 23 -21.24 -16.78 23.98
N ILE A 24 -21.11 -16.26 25.20
CA ILE A 24 -20.68 -14.89 25.49
C ILE A 24 -19.26 -14.96 26.07
N THR A 25 -18.37 -14.11 25.57
CA THR A 25 -16.99 -13.98 26.05
C THR A 25 -16.88 -12.78 26.98
N ASP A 26 -16.44 -13.01 28.22
CA ASP A 26 -16.00 -11.95 29.14
C ASP A 26 -14.48 -11.78 29.01
N SER A 27 -14.06 -10.66 28.43
CA SER A 27 -12.65 -10.33 28.25
C SER A 27 -11.95 -9.89 29.55
N GLU A 28 -12.68 -9.35 30.53
CA GLU A 28 -12.06 -8.89 31.79
C GLU A 28 -11.68 -10.08 32.70
N ARG A 29 -12.53 -11.11 32.71
CA ARG A 29 -12.29 -12.34 33.47
C ARG A 29 -11.61 -13.44 32.67
N GLY A 30 -11.58 -13.33 31.34
CA GLY A 30 -11.04 -14.36 30.46
C GLY A 30 -11.90 -15.64 30.48
N GLU A 31 -13.22 -15.48 30.52
CA GLU A 31 -14.19 -16.57 30.65
C GLU A 31 -15.15 -16.62 29.46
N MET A 32 -15.56 -17.81 29.05
CA MET A 32 -16.62 -18.02 28.06
C MET A 32 -17.79 -18.71 28.73
N PHE A 33 -18.97 -18.09 28.71
CA PHE A 33 -20.16 -18.64 29.35
C PHE A 33 -21.34 -18.80 28.38
N CYS A 34 -22.23 -19.74 28.67
CA CYS A 34 -23.46 -19.92 27.91
C CYS A 34 -24.48 -18.83 28.27
N GLY A 35 -25.00 -18.11 27.27
CA GLY A 35 -26.00 -17.06 27.49
C GLY A 35 -27.36 -17.55 28.00
N GLY A 36 -27.62 -18.87 27.97
CA GLY A 36 -28.87 -19.45 28.47
C GLY A 36 -28.83 -19.83 29.96
N CYS A 37 -27.79 -20.56 30.38
CA CYS A 37 -27.69 -21.11 31.75
C CYS A 37 -26.63 -20.43 32.62
N GLY A 38 -25.78 -19.55 32.05
CA GLY A 38 -24.69 -18.91 32.77
C GLY A 38 -23.53 -19.82 33.14
N LEU A 39 -23.51 -21.07 32.66
CA LEU A 39 -22.40 -22.00 32.89
C LEU A 39 -21.14 -21.50 32.18
N VAL A 40 -20.04 -21.41 32.93
CA VAL A 40 -18.73 -21.13 32.37
C VAL A 40 -18.19 -22.40 31.70
N LEU A 41 -17.99 -22.31 30.39
CA LEU A 41 -17.52 -23.40 29.53
C LEU A 41 -15.99 -23.44 29.48
N VAL A 42 -15.35 -22.28 29.46
CA VAL A 42 -13.89 -22.12 29.43
C VAL A 42 -13.50 -21.02 30.41
N GLN A 43 -12.51 -21.30 31.25
CA GLN A 43 -11.89 -20.35 32.18
C GLN A 43 -10.44 -20.11 31.80
N ASN A 44 -9.87 -18.98 32.24
CA ASN A 44 -8.46 -18.63 32.06
C ASN A 44 -8.02 -18.61 30.59
N ILE A 45 -8.82 -17.99 29.73
CA ILE A 45 -8.45 -17.80 28.34
C ILE A 45 -7.23 -16.88 28.30
N SER A 46 -6.13 -17.40 27.74
CA SER A 46 -4.96 -16.58 27.47
C SER A 46 -5.34 -15.50 26.46
N ASP A 47 -5.14 -14.24 26.81
CA ASP A 47 -5.35 -13.16 25.86
C ASP A 47 -4.33 -13.27 24.73
N THR A 48 -4.79 -13.65 23.54
CA THR A 48 -4.00 -13.63 22.30
C THR A 48 -4.03 -12.27 21.61
N SER A 49 -4.69 -11.27 22.22
CA SER A 49 -4.69 -9.91 21.68
C SER A 49 -3.26 -9.43 21.54
N HIS A 50 -2.99 -8.80 20.41
CA HIS A 50 -1.66 -8.33 20.09
C HIS A 50 -1.26 -7.25 21.11
N GLU A 51 -0.25 -7.50 21.94
CA GLU A 51 0.42 -6.41 22.65
C GLU A 51 0.90 -5.42 21.57
N SER A 52 0.33 -4.21 21.62
CA SER A 52 0.52 -3.04 20.74
C SER A 52 1.38 -3.27 19.48
N SER A 53 0.82 -3.15 18.28
CA SER A 53 1.64 -3.12 17.05
C SER A 53 2.23 -1.73 16.84
N GLY A 54 3.41 -1.46 17.40
CA GLY A 54 4.14 -0.22 17.20
C GLY A 54 5.49 -0.41 16.53
N TYR A 55 5.88 0.48 15.61
CA TYR A 55 7.29 0.64 15.21
C TYR A 55 7.97 1.80 15.95
N ASN A 56 7.29 2.37 16.95
CA ASN A 56 7.82 3.49 17.72
C ASN A 56 9.04 3.05 18.54
N GLN A 57 10.01 3.95 18.71
CA GLN A 57 11.22 3.67 19.51
C GLN A 57 10.88 3.28 20.95
N ASP A 58 9.84 3.89 21.52
CA ASP A 58 9.40 3.56 22.87
C ASP A 58 8.80 2.17 22.92
N PHE A 59 8.04 1.78 21.88
CA PHE A 59 7.53 0.42 21.75
C PHE A 59 8.68 -0.60 21.70
N MET A 60 9.68 -0.39 20.83
CA MET A 60 10.83 -1.31 20.71
C MET A 60 11.68 -1.44 21.99
N LYS A 61 11.58 -0.47 22.92
CA LYS A 61 12.26 -0.52 24.22
C LYS A 61 11.43 -1.20 25.31
N LEU A 62 10.10 -1.04 25.25
CA LEU A 62 9.15 -1.50 26.28
C LEU A 62 8.53 -2.86 25.95
N SER A 63 8.53 -3.26 24.68
CA SER A 63 7.87 -4.46 24.19
C SER A 63 8.62 -5.72 24.62
N ARG A 64 7.88 -6.67 25.24
CA ARG A 64 8.40 -8.00 25.58
C ARG A 64 8.76 -8.80 24.34
N THR A 65 7.98 -8.66 23.27
CA THR A 65 8.23 -9.26 21.96
C THR A 65 8.75 -8.22 20.97
N GLY A 66 9.58 -8.64 20.02
CA GLY A 66 10.05 -7.76 18.94
C GLY A 66 8.92 -7.22 18.04
N PRO A 67 9.27 -6.43 17.01
CA PRO A 67 8.28 -5.84 16.11
C PRO A 67 7.52 -6.89 15.31
N SER A 68 6.33 -6.52 14.82
CA SER A 68 5.54 -7.39 13.97
C SER A 68 6.26 -7.74 12.66
N ILE A 69 5.92 -8.91 12.13
CA ILE A 69 6.43 -9.42 10.87
C ILE A 69 5.88 -8.55 9.72
N SER A 70 6.76 -7.80 9.04
CA SER A 70 6.40 -7.05 7.83
C SER A 70 6.95 -7.71 6.58
N LEU A 71 6.14 -7.72 5.51
CA LEU A 71 6.52 -8.25 4.20
C LEU A 71 7.59 -7.41 3.49
N THR A 72 7.71 -6.14 3.88
CA THR A 72 8.69 -5.18 3.37
C THR A 72 10.10 -5.47 3.86
N MET A 73 10.24 -6.15 5.00
CA MET A 73 11.51 -6.64 5.51
C MET A 73 11.93 -7.86 4.70
N HIS A 74 13.17 -7.91 4.22
CA HIS A 74 13.68 -8.99 3.37
C HIS A 74 13.46 -10.39 3.96
N ASP A 75 13.75 -10.56 5.26
CA ASP A 75 13.55 -11.81 6.01
C ASP A 75 12.27 -11.81 6.85
N LYS A 76 11.31 -10.94 6.52
CA LYS A 76 10.04 -10.81 7.27
C LYS A 76 10.22 -10.47 8.76
N GLY A 77 11.38 -9.94 9.15
CA GLY A 77 11.69 -9.61 10.55
C GLY A 77 12.25 -10.78 11.38
N LEU A 78 12.58 -11.92 10.76
CA LEU A 78 13.14 -13.08 11.48
C LEU A 78 14.64 -12.94 11.79
N SER A 79 15.38 -12.16 10.99
CA SER A 79 16.81 -11.97 11.18
C SER A 79 17.13 -10.80 12.12
N THR A 80 18.09 -11.01 13.00
CA THR A 80 18.65 -9.98 13.87
C THR A 80 19.85 -9.29 13.21
N ILE A 81 20.13 -8.06 13.63
CA ILE A 81 21.30 -7.30 13.18
C ILE A 81 22.19 -7.06 14.40
N ILE A 82 23.48 -7.37 14.28
CA ILE A 82 24.46 -7.02 15.32
C ILE A 82 24.58 -5.49 15.36
N GLY A 83 24.17 -4.92 16.51
CA GLY A 83 24.00 -3.47 16.71
C GLY A 83 25.28 -2.63 16.66
N ALA A 84 25.16 -1.37 17.08
CA ALA A 84 26.26 -0.39 17.07
C ALA A 84 27.35 -0.70 18.11
N ASP A 85 28.49 0.00 18.04
CA ASP A 85 29.64 -0.20 18.94
C ASP A 85 29.44 0.42 20.34
N LYS A 86 28.29 0.13 20.96
CA LYS A 86 27.91 0.61 22.28
C LYS A 86 27.41 -0.54 23.16
N ASP A 87 27.77 -0.48 24.44
CA ASP A 87 27.26 -1.38 25.47
C ASP A 87 25.79 -1.06 25.80
N PHE A 88 25.15 -1.96 26.56
CA PHE A 88 23.77 -1.76 27.06
C PHE A 88 23.60 -0.43 27.81
N SER A 89 24.62 -0.03 28.59
CA SER A 89 24.65 1.25 29.31
C SER A 89 24.94 2.46 28.42
N GLY A 90 25.11 2.28 27.11
CA GLY A 90 25.39 3.35 26.14
C GLY A 90 26.86 3.75 26.00
N ASN A 91 27.76 3.14 26.77
CA ASN A 91 29.20 3.38 26.72
C ASN A 91 29.82 2.82 25.44
N ALA A 92 30.87 3.47 24.93
CA ALA A 92 31.55 3.00 23.73
C ALA A 92 32.40 1.76 24.03
N LEU A 93 32.33 0.77 23.14
CA LEU A 93 33.14 -0.45 23.25
C LEU A 93 34.66 -0.15 23.19
N SER A 94 35.43 -0.98 23.89
CA SER A 94 36.90 -1.00 23.78
C SER A 94 37.35 -1.26 22.33
N SER A 95 38.55 -0.80 21.95
CA SER A 95 39.08 -1.00 20.59
C SER A 95 39.19 -2.48 20.20
N LYS A 96 39.59 -3.34 21.14
CA LYS A 96 39.69 -4.79 20.93
C LYS A 96 38.33 -5.42 20.67
N THR A 97 37.34 -5.12 21.51
CA THR A 97 35.97 -5.67 21.34
C THR A 97 35.32 -5.15 20.06
N LYS A 98 35.54 -3.88 19.69
CA LYS A 98 35.09 -3.34 18.40
C LYS A 98 35.61 -4.14 17.20
N TYR A 99 36.89 -4.51 17.22
CA TYR A 99 37.48 -5.32 16.15
C TYR A 99 36.83 -6.71 16.06
N GLU A 100 36.61 -7.37 17.20
CA GLU A 100 35.93 -8.66 17.28
C GLU A 100 34.48 -8.56 16.75
N PHE A 101 33.71 -7.55 17.17
CA PHE A 101 32.35 -7.32 16.68
C PHE A 101 32.32 -7.00 15.18
N ASN A 102 33.28 -6.23 14.65
CA ASN A 102 33.36 -5.97 13.22
C ASN A 102 33.62 -7.27 12.42
N ARG A 103 34.48 -8.14 12.95
CA ARG A 103 34.71 -9.48 12.38
C ARG A 103 33.40 -10.29 12.41
N LEU A 104 32.68 -10.32 13.53
CA LEU A 104 31.38 -11.00 13.64
C LEU A 104 30.33 -10.45 12.66
N ARG A 105 30.23 -9.12 12.49
CA ARG A 105 29.35 -8.49 11.48
C ARG A 105 29.70 -8.94 10.07
N THR A 106 30.98 -9.08 9.76
CA THR A 106 31.44 -9.57 8.46
C THR A 106 31.02 -11.03 8.23
N TRP A 107 31.13 -11.88 9.26
CA TRP A 107 30.66 -13.27 9.18
C TRP A 107 29.14 -13.37 9.06
N ASP A 108 28.38 -12.58 9.82
CA ASP A 108 26.92 -12.49 9.72
C ASP A 108 26.46 -12.03 8.33
N GLN A 109 27.10 -11.01 7.76
CA GLN A 109 26.78 -10.55 6.41
C GLN A 109 27.06 -11.64 5.35
N ARG A 110 28.09 -12.45 5.54
CA ARG A 110 28.47 -13.55 4.63
C ARG A 110 27.58 -14.79 4.78
N SER A 111 27.10 -15.08 5.99
CA SER A 111 26.21 -16.22 6.23
C SER A 111 24.81 -16.01 5.64
N LYS A 112 24.40 -14.75 5.43
CA LYS A 112 23.14 -14.39 4.78
C LYS A 112 23.09 -14.88 3.32
N SER A 113 21.99 -15.52 2.96
CA SER A 113 21.83 -16.11 1.63
C SER A 113 21.88 -15.08 0.49
N ARG A 114 22.32 -15.49 -0.71
CA ARG A 114 22.26 -14.61 -1.90
C ARG A 114 20.82 -14.18 -2.24
N SER A 115 19.83 -15.01 -1.94
CA SER A 115 18.42 -14.69 -2.22
C SER A 115 17.91 -13.52 -1.36
N THR A 116 18.27 -13.51 -0.08
CA THR A 116 17.88 -12.47 0.88
C THR A 116 18.58 -11.14 0.55
N ALA A 117 19.83 -11.18 0.06
CA ALA A 117 20.53 -10.00 -0.42
C ALA A 117 19.84 -9.33 -1.62
N THR A 118 19.28 -10.11 -2.57
CA THR A 118 18.53 -9.53 -3.70
C THR A 118 17.22 -8.89 -3.27
N LEU A 119 16.48 -9.52 -2.34
CA LEU A 119 15.25 -8.98 -1.77
C LEU A 119 15.53 -7.69 -0.98
N SER A 120 16.62 -7.65 -0.20
CA SER A 120 17.03 -6.45 0.53
C SER A 120 17.22 -5.26 -0.42
N LYS A 121 18.00 -5.42 -1.50
CA LYS A 121 18.18 -4.37 -2.51
C LYS A 121 16.87 -3.93 -3.16
N ALA A 122 15.99 -4.88 -3.46
CA ALA A 122 14.69 -4.60 -4.05
C ALA A 122 13.81 -3.76 -3.11
N PHE A 123 13.78 -4.09 -1.81
CA PHE A 123 13.01 -3.34 -0.82
C PHE A 123 13.62 -2.00 -0.45
N THR A 124 14.95 -1.84 -0.50
CA THR A 124 15.58 -0.52 -0.42
C THR A 124 15.11 0.37 -1.57
N LEU A 125 15.04 -0.16 -2.79
CA LEU A 125 14.53 0.58 -3.96
C LEU A 125 13.03 0.86 -3.84
N LEU A 126 12.24 -0.08 -3.33
CA LEU A 126 10.81 0.12 -3.03
C LEU A 126 10.61 1.26 -2.03
N ASN A 127 11.36 1.28 -0.94
CA ASN A 127 11.32 2.35 0.06
C ASN A 127 11.78 3.70 -0.50
N GLY A 128 12.78 3.71 -1.38
CA GLY A 128 13.17 4.91 -2.12
C GLY A 128 12.05 5.43 -3.03
N MET A 129 11.26 4.55 -3.65
CA MET A 129 10.09 4.97 -4.43
C MET A 129 8.92 5.42 -3.56
N LYS A 130 8.71 4.78 -2.39
CA LYS A 130 7.73 5.21 -1.39
C LYS A 130 7.94 6.67 -1.02
N THR A 131 9.16 7.06 -0.65
CA THR A 131 9.48 8.42 -0.24
C THR A 131 9.33 9.42 -1.38
N LYS A 132 9.80 9.09 -2.60
CA LYS A 132 9.64 9.95 -3.78
C LYS A 132 8.18 10.20 -4.17
N LEU A 133 7.33 9.18 -4.07
CA LEU A 133 5.94 9.23 -4.51
C LEU A 133 4.95 9.54 -3.39
N GLY A 134 5.38 9.62 -2.12
CA GLY A 134 4.50 9.82 -0.97
C GLY A 134 3.44 8.74 -0.83
N ILE A 135 3.82 7.46 -0.99
CA ILE A 135 2.89 6.32 -0.93
C ILE A 135 2.76 5.83 0.52
N PRO A 136 1.55 5.47 1.00
CA PRO A 136 1.37 4.96 2.36
C PRO A 136 1.90 3.53 2.54
N ASP A 137 2.22 3.17 3.78
CA ASP A 137 2.85 1.88 4.12
C ASP A 137 2.05 0.65 3.67
N ASN A 138 0.73 0.65 3.83
CA ASN A 138 -0.13 -0.45 3.39
C ASN A 138 0.11 -0.83 1.91
N VAL A 139 0.25 0.17 1.03
CA VAL A 139 0.47 -0.08 -0.40
C VAL A 139 1.87 -0.62 -0.66
N VAL A 140 2.85 -0.19 0.14
CA VAL A 140 4.23 -0.70 0.08
C VAL A 140 4.28 -2.16 0.52
N GLU A 141 3.51 -2.53 1.54
CA GLU A 141 3.36 -3.93 1.95
C GLU A 141 2.71 -4.78 0.85
N ASN A 142 1.63 -4.28 0.22
CA ASN A 142 1.00 -4.95 -0.92
C ASN A 142 1.97 -5.08 -2.11
N ALA A 143 2.76 -4.04 -2.39
CA ALA A 143 3.77 -4.09 -3.45
C ALA A 143 4.85 -5.13 -3.13
N ALA A 144 5.28 -5.23 -1.87
CA ALA A 144 6.23 -6.23 -1.42
C ALA A 144 5.66 -7.65 -1.53
N TYR A 145 4.37 -7.83 -1.22
CA TYR A 145 3.65 -9.09 -1.41
C TYR A 145 3.61 -9.52 -2.88
N ILE A 146 3.23 -8.61 -3.79
CA ILE A 146 3.22 -8.87 -5.24
C ILE A 146 4.63 -9.20 -5.72
N TYR A 147 5.64 -8.42 -5.30
CA TYR A 147 7.02 -8.68 -5.70
C TYR A 147 7.50 -10.07 -5.25
N ARG A 148 7.24 -10.47 -4.00
CA ARG A 148 7.56 -11.83 -3.52
C ARG A 148 6.88 -12.91 -4.35
N LYS A 149 5.61 -12.72 -4.72
CA LYS A 149 4.91 -13.63 -5.66
C LYS A 149 5.62 -13.69 -7.02
N THR A 150 6.05 -12.55 -7.58
CA THR A 150 6.78 -12.56 -8.86
C THR A 150 8.11 -13.32 -8.79
N VAL A 151 8.83 -13.23 -7.66
CA VAL A 151 10.07 -13.97 -7.42
C VAL A 151 9.79 -15.47 -7.30
N SER A 152 8.74 -15.85 -6.55
CA SER A 152 8.32 -17.26 -6.43
C SER A 152 7.90 -17.86 -7.78
N ALA A 153 7.29 -17.06 -8.66
CA ALA A 153 6.93 -17.44 -10.02
C ALA A 153 8.12 -17.43 -11.01
N LYS A 154 9.35 -17.20 -10.53
CA LYS A 154 10.60 -17.16 -11.32
C LYS A 154 10.57 -16.14 -12.48
N LEU A 155 9.85 -15.03 -12.32
CA LEU A 155 9.73 -13.96 -13.33
C LEU A 155 10.94 -13.00 -13.38
N THR A 156 12.01 -13.32 -12.65
CA THR A 156 13.22 -12.51 -12.51
C THR A 156 14.22 -12.69 -13.65
N ARG A 157 14.16 -13.80 -14.38
CA ARG A 157 15.11 -14.10 -15.48
C ARG A 157 14.84 -13.18 -16.67
N GLY A 158 15.87 -12.45 -17.11
CA GLY A 158 15.81 -11.55 -18.26
C GLY A 158 15.17 -10.18 -18.01
N ARG A 159 14.93 -9.82 -16.74
CA ARG A 159 14.34 -8.52 -16.36
C ARG A 159 15.17 -7.84 -15.28
N THR A 160 15.10 -6.52 -15.25
CA THR A 160 15.78 -5.75 -14.21
C THR A 160 14.96 -5.79 -12.91
N MET A 161 15.64 -5.88 -11.77
CA MET A 161 14.96 -5.84 -10.46
C MET A 161 14.17 -4.55 -10.29
N ALA A 162 14.74 -3.41 -10.70
CA ALA A 162 14.08 -2.12 -10.64
C ALA A 162 12.73 -2.12 -11.38
N SER A 163 12.68 -2.67 -12.61
CA SER A 163 11.43 -2.73 -13.38
C SER A 163 10.37 -3.60 -12.73
N LEU A 164 10.75 -4.75 -12.16
CA LEU A 164 9.81 -5.64 -11.46
C LEU A 164 9.26 -5.01 -10.18
N VAL A 165 10.10 -4.32 -9.40
CA VAL A 165 9.66 -3.63 -8.18
C VAL A 165 8.72 -2.47 -8.55
N SER A 166 9.08 -1.65 -9.54
CA SER A 166 8.23 -0.56 -10.02
C SER A 166 6.90 -1.06 -10.58
N ALA A 167 6.89 -2.16 -11.33
CA ALA A 167 5.66 -2.77 -11.84
C ALA A 167 4.78 -3.34 -10.72
N SER A 168 5.39 -3.94 -9.69
CA SER A 168 4.67 -4.43 -8.50
C SER A 168 4.08 -3.28 -7.70
N LEU A 169 4.80 -2.16 -7.57
CA LEU A 169 4.32 -0.94 -6.93
C LEU A 169 3.14 -0.33 -7.71
N TYR A 170 3.21 -0.29 -9.04
CA TYR A 170 2.10 0.18 -9.87
C TYR A 170 0.85 -0.69 -9.68
N ALA A 171 1.00 -2.02 -9.67
CA ALA A 171 -0.11 -2.93 -9.44
C ALA A 171 -0.75 -2.71 -8.05
N ALA A 172 0.06 -2.58 -7.01
CA ALA A 172 -0.43 -2.31 -5.66
C ALA A 172 -1.13 -0.94 -5.53
N CYS A 173 -0.61 0.10 -6.19
CA CYS A 173 -1.28 1.40 -6.25
C CYS A 173 -2.65 1.30 -6.93
N ARG A 174 -2.75 0.47 -7.97
CA ARG A 174 -4.00 0.27 -8.71
C ARG A 174 -5.03 -0.55 -7.93
N GLU A 175 -4.61 -1.55 -7.16
CA GLU A 175 -5.49 -2.30 -6.26
C GLU A 175 -6.05 -1.42 -5.12
N ASN A 176 -5.24 -0.49 -4.61
CA ASN A 176 -5.63 0.43 -3.54
C ASN A 176 -6.26 1.76 -4.02
N ASN A 177 -6.59 1.87 -5.32
CA ASN A 177 -7.17 3.09 -5.93
C ASN A 177 -6.36 4.38 -5.70
N ILE A 178 -5.03 4.28 -5.60
CA ILE A 178 -4.16 5.46 -5.48
C ILE A 178 -3.76 5.96 -6.88
N PRO A 179 -4.07 7.23 -7.22
CA PRO A 179 -3.85 7.76 -8.56
C PRO A 179 -2.35 7.95 -8.82
N ARG A 180 -1.74 6.99 -9.52
CA ARG A 180 -0.37 7.08 -10.03
C ARG A 180 -0.34 6.69 -11.49
N THR A 181 0.26 7.52 -12.33
CA THR A 181 0.45 7.21 -13.75
C THR A 181 1.65 6.29 -13.92
N LEU A 182 1.73 5.63 -15.08
CA LEU A 182 2.92 4.85 -15.42
C LEU A 182 4.17 5.74 -15.49
N ASP A 183 4.01 6.99 -15.91
CA ASP A 183 5.11 7.95 -16.04
C ASP A 183 5.61 8.42 -14.67
N ASP A 184 4.71 8.62 -13.69
CA ASP A 184 5.09 8.92 -12.31
C ASP A 184 6.03 7.85 -11.75
N ILE A 185 5.68 6.58 -11.95
CA ILE A 185 6.44 5.44 -11.42
C ILE A 185 7.72 5.20 -12.21
N ALA A 186 7.67 5.35 -13.53
CA ALA A 186 8.85 5.29 -14.41
C ALA A 186 9.91 6.31 -13.98
N ASN A 187 9.50 7.56 -13.73
CA ASN A 187 10.38 8.62 -13.27
C ASN A 187 10.94 8.34 -11.86
N ALA A 188 10.12 7.84 -10.94
CA ALA A 188 10.58 7.52 -9.57
C ALA A 188 11.62 6.38 -9.55
N GLY A 189 11.41 5.36 -10.39
CA GLY A 189 12.27 4.19 -10.52
C GLY A 189 13.43 4.34 -11.51
N ASN A 190 13.51 5.46 -12.25
CA ASN A 190 14.47 5.71 -13.33
C ASN A 190 14.47 4.58 -14.38
N ILE A 191 13.28 4.22 -14.88
CA ILE A 191 13.08 3.14 -15.86
C ILE A 191 12.27 3.68 -17.03
N GLU A 192 12.53 3.17 -18.23
CA GLU A 192 11.71 3.49 -19.39
C GLU A 192 10.26 2.98 -19.24
N ARG A 193 9.30 3.85 -19.57
CA ARG A 193 7.86 3.54 -19.59
C ARG A 193 7.52 2.26 -20.37
N ARG A 194 8.21 2.02 -21.50
CA ARG A 194 7.99 0.84 -22.37
C ARG A 194 8.32 -0.46 -21.63
N ILE A 195 9.44 -0.50 -20.93
CA ILE A 195 9.90 -1.66 -20.16
C ILE A 195 8.93 -1.92 -19.00
N LEU A 196 8.59 -0.86 -18.24
CA LEU A 196 7.62 -0.94 -17.14
C LEU A 196 6.27 -1.52 -17.60
N SER A 197 5.75 -1.03 -18.72
CA SER A 197 4.45 -1.47 -19.27
C SER A 197 4.47 -2.92 -19.78
N ARG A 198 5.62 -3.40 -20.27
CA ARG A 198 5.80 -4.80 -20.70
C ARG A 198 5.84 -5.74 -19.49
N ASP A 199 6.62 -5.36 -18.49
CA ASP A 199 6.85 -6.20 -17.32
C ASP A 199 5.58 -6.26 -16.45
N LEU A 200 4.86 -5.14 -16.30
CA LEU A 200 3.54 -5.07 -15.66
C LEU A 200 2.54 -6.04 -16.32
N ARG A 201 2.38 -6.00 -17.65
CA ARG A 201 1.49 -6.92 -18.37
C ARG A 201 1.83 -8.38 -18.11
N THR A 202 3.12 -8.68 -17.98
CA THR A 202 3.56 -10.04 -17.72
C THR A 202 3.24 -10.48 -16.29
N ILE A 203 3.43 -9.59 -15.31
CA ILE A 203 3.06 -9.83 -13.91
C ILE A 203 1.56 -10.10 -13.80
N ILE A 204 0.73 -9.24 -14.40
CA ILE A 204 -0.74 -9.40 -14.42
C ILE A 204 -1.14 -10.76 -15.00
N LYS A 205 -0.59 -11.11 -16.18
CA LYS A 205 -0.92 -12.37 -16.86
C LYS A 205 -0.49 -13.60 -16.05
N LYS A 206 0.67 -13.56 -15.39
CA LYS A 206 1.22 -14.71 -14.67
C LYS A 206 0.67 -14.88 -13.27
N LEU A 207 0.37 -13.79 -12.57
CA LEU A 207 -0.22 -13.82 -11.23
C LEU A 207 -1.75 -13.83 -11.26
N GLY A 208 -2.38 -13.65 -12.43
CA GLY A 208 -3.84 -13.65 -12.56
C GLY A 208 -4.50 -12.46 -11.85
N LEU A 209 -3.78 -11.33 -11.69
CA LEU A 209 -4.30 -10.16 -10.99
C LEU A 209 -5.40 -9.50 -11.81
N LYS A 210 -6.56 -9.29 -11.20
CA LYS A 210 -7.66 -8.51 -11.78
C LYS A 210 -7.52 -7.06 -11.33
N LEU A 211 -6.89 -6.24 -12.16
CA LEU A 211 -6.76 -4.81 -11.88
C LEU A 211 -7.99 -4.06 -12.41
N ASN A 212 -8.76 -3.49 -11.50
CA ASN A 212 -9.91 -2.64 -11.83
C ASN A 212 -9.47 -1.37 -12.59
N GLN A 213 -10.39 -0.73 -13.28
CA GLN A 213 -10.12 0.59 -13.88
C GLN A 213 -9.93 1.61 -12.75
N TYR A 214 -9.08 2.61 -12.98
CA TYR A 214 -8.93 3.70 -12.02
C TYR A 214 -10.23 4.49 -11.92
N ASP A 215 -10.58 4.89 -10.71
CA ASP A 215 -11.56 5.93 -10.52
C ASP A 215 -10.98 7.28 -11.01
N ILE A 216 -11.68 7.91 -11.96
CA ILE A 216 -11.29 9.19 -12.55
C ILE A 216 -11.30 10.30 -11.48
N SER A 217 -12.18 10.17 -10.48
CA SER A 217 -12.32 11.10 -9.36
C SER A 217 -11.00 11.31 -8.60
N SER A 218 -10.22 10.24 -8.43
CA SER A 218 -8.94 10.27 -7.72
C SER A 218 -7.90 11.16 -8.41
N PHE A 219 -7.92 11.22 -9.74
CA PHE A 219 -7.02 12.10 -10.51
C PHE A 219 -7.41 13.58 -10.39
N ILE A 220 -8.70 13.90 -10.23
CA ILE A 220 -9.17 15.26 -9.96
C ILE A 220 -8.57 15.76 -8.64
N SER A 221 -8.65 14.96 -7.58
CA SER A 221 -8.05 15.29 -6.28
C SER A 221 -6.55 15.52 -6.39
N LYS A 222 -5.83 14.65 -7.09
CA LYS A 222 -4.37 14.77 -7.27
C LYS A 222 -4.00 16.07 -8.01
N ILE A 223 -4.56 16.29 -9.19
CA ILE A 223 -4.22 17.43 -10.05
C ILE A 223 -4.59 18.76 -9.37
N SER A 224 -5.77 18.81 -8.74
CA SER A 224 -6.24 20.01 -8.07
C SER A 224 -5.43 20.37 -6.83
N ASN A 225 -4.95 19.38 -6.07
CA ASN A 225 -4.05 19.59 -4.93
C ASN A 225 -2.68 20.08 -5.40
N ASN A 226 -2.09 19.49 -6.43
CA ASN A 226 -0.80 19.94 -6.98
C ASN A 226 -0.87 21.40 -7.49
N MET A 227 -2.01 21.82 -8.03
CA MET A 227 -2.21 23.19 -8.52
C MET A 227 -2.70 24.18 -7.47
N ASN A 228 -3.00 23.74 -6.24
CA ASN A 228 -3.59 24.54 -5.18
C ASN A 228 -4.90 25.25 -5.60
N LEU A 229 -5.81 24.52 -6.26
CA LEU A 229 -7.12 25.05 -6.66
C LEU A 229 -8.05 25.19 -5.45
N LYS A 230 -9.01 26.13 -5.54
CA LYS A 230 -10.05 26.31 -4.52
C LYS A 230 -10.96 25.09 -4.44
N GLU A 231 -11.51 24.85 -3.26
CA GLU A 231 -12.39 23.71 -3.02
C GLU A 231 -13.69 23.78 -3.83
N LYS A 232 -14.22 24.99 -4.08
CA LYS A 232 -15.38 25.21 -4.97
C LYS A 232 -15.13 24.60 -6.35
N THR A 233 -14.00 24.93 -6.97
CA THR A 233 -13.58 24.39 -8.27
C THR A 233 -13.42 22.87 -8.27
N LYS A 234 -12.97 22.28 -7.15
CA LYS A 234 -12.88 20.82 -7.03
C LYS A 234 -14.26 20.17 -7.05
N ARG A 235 -15.21 20.71 -6.28
CA ARG A 235 -16.60 20.22 -6.22
C ARG A 235 -17.27 20.29 -7.58
N ASP A 236 -17.19 21.44 -8.24
CA ASP A 236 -17.77 21.62 -9.57
C ASP A 236 -17.15 20.66 -10.60
N ALA A 237 -15.84 20.40 -10.50
CA ALA A 237 -15.18 19.42 -11.36
C ALA A 237 -15.67 17.98 -11.14
N PHE A 238 -15.97 17.59 -9.90
CA PHE A 238 -16.59 16.29 -9.61
C PHE A 238 -18.01 16.20 -10.18
N ASP A 239 -18.79 17.29 -10.08
CA ASP A 239 -20.15 17.31 -10.63
C ASP A 239 -20.15 17.25 -12.16
N ILE A 240 -19.22 17.96 -12.82
CA ILE A 240 -19.00 17.84 -14.26
C ILE A 240 -18.60 16.41 -14.64
N LEU A 241 -17.70 15.78 -13.88
CA LEU A 241 -17.28 14.41 -14.13
C LEU A 241 -18.47 13.42 -14.01
N LYS A 242 -19.27 13.54 -12.95
CA LYS A 242 -20.47 12.70 -12.76
C LYS A 242 -21.46 12.84 -13.92
N ARG A 243 -21.67 14.07 -14.41
CA ARG A 243 -22.51 14.30 -15.60
C ARG A 243 -21.91 13.67 -16.86
N CYS A 244 -20.59 13.73 -17.03
CA CYS A 244 -19.91 13.06 -18.13
C CYS A 244 -20.06 11.53 -18.07
N GLU A 245 -20.07 10.95 -16.87
CA GLU A 245 -20.29 9.52 -16.65
C GLU A 245 -21.73 9.11 -16.93
N SER A 246 -22.73 9.92 -16.52
CA SER A 246 -24.14 9.64 -16.83
C SER A 246 -24.47 9.73 -18.32
N GLU A 247 -23.74 10.55 -19.07
CA GLU A 247 -23.87 10.66 -20.53
C GLU A 247 -22.97 9.66 -21.29
N GLU A 248 -22.24 8.77 -20.58
CA GLU A 248 -21.33 7.76 -21.13
C GLU A 248 -20.20 8.30 -22.02
N ILE A 249 -19.87 9.60 -21.91
CA ILE A 249 -18.83 10.23 -22.73
C ILE A 249 -17.44 9.80 -22.27
N THR A 250 -17.28 9.26 -21.06
CA THR A 250 -15.99 8.86 -20.49
C THR A 250 -15.45 7.55 -21.07
N ALA A 251 -16.28 6.74 -21.72
CA ALA A 251 -15.90 5.42 -22.23
C ALA A 251 -14.81 5.49 -23.32
N GLY A 252 -13.82 4.59 -23.21
CA GLY A 252 -12.74 4.43 -24.19
C GLY A 252 -11.72 5.58 -24.25
N LYS A 253 -11.83 6.57 -23.36
CA LYS A 253 -10.94 7.75 -23.33
C LYS A 253 -9.94 7.66 -22.19
N HIS A 254 -8.85 8.42 -22.32
CA HIS A 254 -7.81 8.44 -21.31
C HIS A 254 -8.33 9.12 -20.02
N PRO A 255 -8.37 8.41 -18.88
CA PRO A 255 -9.03 8.90 -17.66
C PRO A 255 -8.39 10.19 -17.11
N VAL A 256 -7.06 10.29 -17.16
CA VAL A 256 -6.35 11.50 -16.71
C VAL A 256 -6.68 12.72 -17.58
N ALA A 257 -6.90 12.52 -18.88
CA ALA A 257 -7.28 13.61 -19.79
C ALA A 257 -8.70 14.10 -19.50
N GLN A 258 -9.60 13.17 -19.15
CA GLN A 258 -10.98 13.50 -18.76
C GLN A 258 -11.02 14.26 -17.42
N ALA A 259 -10.24 13.82 -16.43
CA ALA A 259 -10.10 14.54 -15.16
C ALA A 259 -9.55 15.96 -15.36
N ALA A 260 -8.47 16.10 -16.16
CA ALA A 260 -7.88 17.41 -16.45
C ALA A 260 -8.83 18.35 -17.20
N ALA A 261 -9.60 17.82 -18.16
CA ALA A 261 -10.58 18.61 -18.90
C ALA A 261 -11.76 19.07 -18.02
N SER A 262 -12.26 18.19 -17.16
CA SER A 262 -13.35 18.52 -16.21
C SER A 262 -12.92 19.60 -15.23
N LEU A 263 -11.70 19.48 -14.69
CA LEU A 263 -11.09 20.52 -13.85
C LEU A 263 -10.90 21.84 -14.59
N TYR A 264 -10.43 21.81 -15.83
CA TYR A 264 -10.23 23.03 -16.62
C TYR A 264 -11.55 23.77 -16.88
N ILE A 265 -12.63 23.05 -17.15
CA ILE A 265 -13.97 23.65 -17.32
C ILE A 265 -14.44 24.27 -16.01
N ALA A 266 -14.30 23.57 -14.88
CA ALA A 266 -14.63 24.13 -13.56
C ALA A 266 -13.85 25.41 -13.25
N CYS A 267 -12.55 25.45 -13.60
CA CYS A 267 -11.74 26.66 -13.44
C CYS A 267 -12.29 27.84 -14.25
N ILE A 268 -12.75 27.61 -15.49
CA ILE A 268 -13.35 28.67 -16.32
C ILE A 268 -14.62 29.21 -15.67
N ILE A 269 -15.52 28.32 -15.23
CA ILE A 269 -16.80 28.70 -14.60
C ILE A 269 -16.57 29.56 -13.34
N ASN A 270 -15.57 29.21 -12.54
CA ASN A 270 -15.24 29.93 -11.31
C ASN A 270 -14.32 31.14 -11.49
N GLY A 271 -13.98 31.51 -12.72
CA GLY A 271 -13.11 32.64 -13.03
C GLY A 271 -11.63 32.43 -12.68
N GLU A 272 -11.19 31.20 -12.43
CA GLU A 272 -9.79 30.84 -12.19
C GLU A 272 -9.03 30.67 -13.51
N LYS A 273 -8.34 31.72 -13.95
CA LYS A 273 -7.62 31.72 -15.22
C LYS A 273 -6.29 30.97 -15.12
N ILE A 274 -6.32 29.67 -15.40
CA ILE A 274 -5.13 28.82 -15.47
C ILE A 274 -4.87 28.39 -16.91
N SER A 275 -3.59 28.40 -17.32
CA SER A 275 -3.22 28.01 -18.68
C SER A 275 -3.34 26.50 -18.92
N GLN A 276 -3.76 26.10 -20.11
CA GLN A 276 -3.81 24.69 -20.53
C GLN A 276 -2.42 24.03 -20.47
N LYS A 277 -1.35 24.81 -20.70
CA LYS A 277 0.04 24.34 -20.55
C LYS A 277 0.36 23.89 -19.12
N LYS A 278 -0.16 24.58 -18.10
CA LYS A 278 0.01 24.18 -16.69
C LYS A 278 -0.71 22.86 -16.41
N PHE A 279 -1.93 22.70 -16.94
CA PHE A 279 -2.65 21.41 -16.88
C PHE A 279 -1.90 20.29 -17.58
N SER A 280 -1.35 20.54 -18.76
CA SER A 280 -0.56 19.56 -19.50
C SER A 280 0.65 19.09 -18.70
N LYS A 281 1.39 20.02 -18.07
CA LYS A 281 2.59 19.69 -17.29
C LYS A 281 2.27 18.82 -16.06
N GLU A 282 1.21 19.13 -15.33
CA GLU A 282 0.83 18.38 -14.11
C GLU A 282 0.17 17.03 -14.41
N SER A 283 -0.64 16.97 -15.47
CA SER A 283 -1.34 15.73 -15.84
C SER A 283 -0.48 14.76 -16.66
N GLY A 284 0.64 15.23 -17.24
CA GLY A 284 1.44 14.44 -18.18
C GLY A 284 0.75 14.18 -19.51
N VAL A 285 -0.31 14.93 -19.82
CA VAL A 285 -1.14 14.80 -21.02
C VAL A 285 -0.89 15.99 -21.94
N SER A 286 -0.92 15.81 -23.27
CA SER A 286 -0.69 16.92 -24.21
C SER A 286 -1.80 17.97 -24.13
N ASP A 287 -1.45 19.24 -24.30
CA ASP A 287 -2.40 20.36 -24.30
C ASP A 287 -3.50 20.21 -25.37
N VAL A 288 -3.15 19.69 -26.56
CA VAL A 288 -4.08 19.42 -27.66
C VAL A 288 -5.14 18.40 -27.26
N THR A 289 -4.76 17.34 -26.54
CA THR A 289 -5.72 16.32 -26.11
C THR A 289 -6.67 16.86 -25.06
N ILE A 290 -6.19 17.67 -24.11
CA ILE A 290 -7.04 18.38 -23.14
C ILE A 290 -8.02 19.29 -23.87
N ARG A 291 -7.55 20.09 -24.83
CA ARG A 291 -8.40 21.00 -25.63
C ARG A 291 -9.51 20.25 -26.35
N ASN A 292 -9.17 19.15 -27.03
CA ASN A 292 -10.16 18.31 -27.73
C ASN A 292 -11.19 17.70 -26.77
N ARG A 293 -10.79 17.37 -25.53
CA ARG A 293 -11.74 16.90 -24.50
C ARG A 293 -12.66 18.00 -24.02
N VAL A 294 -12.13 19.20 -23.78
CA VAL A 294 -12.91 20.35 -23.34
C VAL A 294 -14.00 20.70 -24.35
N VAL A 295 -13.66 20.75 -25.65
CA VAL A 295 -14.63 20.99 -26.72
C VAL A 295 -15.73 19.94 -26.72
N LEU A 296 -15.38 18.67 -26.55
CA LEU A 296 -16.36 17.59 -26.51
C LEU A 296 -17.30 17.73 -25.31
N ILE A 297 -16.77 17.90 -24.11
CA ILE A 297 -17.55 17.99 -22.86
C ILE A 297 -18.48 19.22 -22.91
N LYS A 298 -17.99 20.36 -23.41
CA LYS A 298 -18.81 21.57 -23.57
C LYS A 298 -19.98 21.33 -24.53
N LYS A 299 -19.72 20.66 -25.66
CA LYS A 299 -20.74 20.40 -26.69
C LYS A 299 -21.86 19.50 -26.16
N THR A 300 -21.53 18.50 -25.35
CA THR A 300 -22.50 17.54 -24.83
C THR A 300 -23.29 18.09 -23.65
N LEU A 301 -22.59 18.66 -22.66
CA LEU A 301 -23.22 19.16 -21.44
C LEU A 301 -23.90 20.53 -21.61
N LYS A 302 -23.82 21.14 -22.80
CA LYS A 302 -24.35 22.48 -23.12
C LYS A 302 -23.99 23.53 -22.06
N ILE A 303 -22.77 23.47 -21.53
CA ILE A 303 -22.28 24.42 -20.54
C ILE A 303 -22.02 25.74 -21.27
N ALA A 304 -22.87 26.74 -21.02
CA ALA A 304 -22.73 28.09 -21.56
C ALA A 304 -21.52 28.81 -20.93
N GLU A 305 -20.98 29.79 -21.67
CA GLU A 305 -19.79 30.57 -21.30
C GLU A 305 -19.91 31.33 -19.99
#